data_AF-A0A925UIY7-F1
#
_entry.id   AF-A0A925UIY7-F1
#
_cell.length_a   1.000
_cell.length_b   1.000
_cell.length_c   1.000
_cell.angle_alpha   90.00
_cell.angle_beta   90.00
_cell.angle_gamma   90.00
#
_symmetry.space_group_name_H-M   'P 1'
#
loop_
_entity.id
_entity.type
_entity.pdbx_description
1 polymer ?
#
loop_
_entity_poly.entity_id
_entity_poly.type
_entity_poly.pdbx_seq_one_letter_code
_entity_poly.pdbx_strand_id
1 'polypeptide(L)'
;MNVLRFSDLIDQGRVAGQRVFIRADLNVPQNDAGEITEDTRIRASVPCIEMALKAGAAVMVTSHLGRPTEGTFKPEDSLGAVARRMGELMGREVPVVADWVDGVAVAPGQLVMLENCRVNKGEKKNDEALARKMAALCDIFVHDA
;
A
#
# COMPACT_ATOMS: atom_id res chain seq x y z
N MET A 1 -13.38 -21.21 12.40
CA MET A 1 -12.35 -20.47 11.65
C MET A 1 -11.95 -19.28 12.50
N ASN A 2 -10.73 -19.23 13.01
CA ASN A 2 -10.25 -18.06 13.75
C ASN A 2 -9.92 -16.98 12.71
N VAL A 3 -10.79 -15.98 12.59
CA VAL A 3 -10.52 -14.79 11.78
C VAL A 3 -9.75 -13.83 12.66
N LEU A 4 -8.52 -13.50 12.27
CA LEU A 4 -7.73 -12.47 12.94
C LEU A 4 -8.04 -11.13 12.26
N ARG A 5 -8.79 -10.25 12.93
CA ARG A 5 -9.01 -8.90 12.40
C ARG A 5 -7.83 -8.02 12.76
N PHE A 6 -7.49 -7.09 11.87
CA PHE A 6 -6.43 -6.13 12.17
C PHE A 6 -6.77 -5.25 13.39
N SER A 7 -8.05 -4.88 13.57
CA SER A 7 -8.55 -4.20 14.77
C SER A 7 -8.22 -4.97 16.06
N ASP A 8 -8.35 -6.30 16.05
CA ASP A 8 -8.08 -7.11 17.24
C ASP A 8 -6.60 -7.04 17.64
N LEU A 9 -5.69 -6.93 16.67
CA LEU A 9 -4.26 -6.72 16.94
C LEU A 9 -3.97 -5.34 17.52
N ILE A 10 -4.68 -4.31 17.05
CA ILE A 10 -4.59 -2.94 17.58
C ILE A 10 -5.08 -2.91 19.03
N ASP A 11 -6.25 -3.50 19.30
CA ASP A 11 -6.84 -3.55 20.64
C ASP A 11 -5.96 -4.33 21.64
N GLN A 12 -5.19 -5.30 21.15
CA GLN A 12 -4.19 -6.04 21.93
C GLN A 12 -2.87 -5.28 22.15
N GLY A 13 -2.73 -4.06 21.60
CA GLY A 13 -1.49 -3.26 21.69
C GLY A 13 -0.31 -3.84 20.90
N ARG A 14 -0.56 -4.70 19.91
CA ARG A 14 0.49 -5.45 19.19
C ARG A 14 1.01 -4.74 17.94
N VAL A 15 0.48 -3.56 17.61
CA VAL A 15 0.77 -2.84 16.36
C VAL A 15 1.77 -1.70 16.54
N ALA A 16 1.91 -1.15 17.75
CA ALA A 16 2.83 -0.05 18.02
C ALA A 16 4.29 -0.44 17.68
N GLY A 17 4.96 0.41 16.91
CA GLY A 17 6.34 0.18 16.46
C GLY A 17 6.51 -0.90 15.39
N GLN A 18 5.45 -1.59 14.97
CA GLN A 18 5.52 -2.63 13.94
C GLN A 18 5.52 -2.02 12.54
N ARG A 19 6.18 -2.71 11.60
CA ARG A 19 6.07 -2.45 10.16
C ARG A 19 4.81 -3.12 9.63
N VAL A 20 3.85 -2.32 9.18
CA VAL A 20 2.57 -2.80 8.64
C VAL A 20 2.56 -2.61 7.13
N PHE A 21 2.40 -3.70 6.39
CA PHE A 21 2.21 -3.69 4.94
C PHE A 21 0.73 -3.87 4.63
N ILE A 22 0.11 -2.86 4.02
CA ILE A 22 -1.30 -2.85 3.63
C ILE A 22 -1.40 -3.04 2.12
N ARG A 23 -2.00 -4.16 1.71
CA ARG A 23 -2.42 -4.39 0.33
C ARG A 23 -3.82 -3.82 0.16
N ALA A 24 -3.97 -2.70 -0.55
CA ALA A 24 -5.25 -2.01 -0.75
C ALA A 24 -5.73 -2.11 -2.21
N ASP A 25 -7.05 -2.02 -2.44
CA ASP A 25 -7.60 -1.78 -3.78
C ASP A 25 -7.67 -0.28 -4.04
N LEU A 26 -6.64 0.25 -4.70
CA LEU A 26 -6.56 1.64 -5.15
C LEU A 26 -6.56 1.74 -6.68
N ASN A 27 -7.07 0.71 -7.37
CA ASN A 27 -7.18 0.72 -8.83
C ASN A 27 -8.37 1.62 -9.22
N VAL A 28 -8.09 2.92 -9.36
CA VAL A 28 -9.07 3.97 -9.66
C VAL A 28 -9.06 4.33 -11.14
N PRO A 29 -10.21 4.74 -11.71
CA PRO A 29 -10.25 5.26 -13.07
C PRO A 29 -9.52 6.60 -13.16
N GLN A 30 -8.82 6.81 -14.28
CA GLN A 30 -8.15 8.05 -14.63
C GLN A 30 -8.59 8.54 -16.01
N ASN A 31 -8.54 9.84 -16.24
CA ASN A 31 -8.70 10.43 -17.58
C ASN A 31 -7.39 10.38 -18.38
N ASP A 32 -7.41 10.85 -19.63
CA ASP A 32 -6.24 10.86 -20.53
C ASP A 32 -5.06 11.71 -20.00
N ALA A 33 -5.32 12.65 -19.08
CA ALA A 33 -4.30 13.44 -18.41
C ALA A 33 -3.71 12.75 -17.16
N GLY A 34 -4.17 11.54 -16.82
CA GLY A 34 -3.75 10.79 -15.63
C GLY A 34 -4.42 11.26 -14.33
N GLU A 35 -5.45 12.10 -14.42
CA GLU A 35 -6.18 12.60 -13.26
C GLU A 35 -7.24 11.61 -12.81
N ILE A 36 -7.37 11.40 -11.50
CA ILE A 36 -8.35 10.50 -10.92
C ILE A 36 -9.75 11.09 -11.13
N THR A 37 -10.63 10.32 -11.75
CA THR A 37 -12.03 10.73 -12.02
C THR A 37 -13.01 10.24 -10.95
N GLU A 38 -12.61 9.24 -10.16
CA GLU A 38 -13.41 8.61 -9.11
C GLU A 38 -12.47 8.11 -8.00
N ASP A 39 -12.71 8.49 -6.74
CA ASP A 39 -11.80 8.23 -5.61
C ASP A 39 -12.39 7.36 -4.49
N THR A 40 -13.56 6.74 -4.68
CA THR A 40 -14.27 5.91 -3.68
C THR A 40 -13.37 4.82 -3.11
N ARG A 41 -12.58 4.17 -3.97
CA ARG A 41 -11.61 3.13 -3.56
C ARG A 41 -10.53 3.66 -2.62
N ILE A 42 -10.02 4.85 -2.90
CA ILE A 42 -9.02 5.50 -2.02
C ILE A 42 -9.66 5.82 -0.67
N ARG A 43 -10.87 6.40 -0.67
CA ARG A 43 -11.61 6.71 0.56
C ARG A 43 -11.90 5.47 1.40
N ALA A 44 -12.18 4.33 0.75
CA ALA A 44 -12.48 3.08 1.42
C ALA A 44 -11.27 2.52 2.21
N SER A 45 -10.04 2.71 1.71
CA SER A 45 -8.82 2.24 2.39
C SER A 45 -8.26 3.21 3.44
N VAL A 46 -8.63 4.50 3.38
CA VAL A 46 -8.16 5.52 4.35
C VAL A 46 -8.38 5.11 5.82
N PRO A 47 -9.55 4.58 6.24
CA PRO A 47 -9.76 4.14 7.62
C PRO A 47 -8.75 3.11 8.12
N CYS A 48 -8.39 2.12 7.29
CA CYS A 48 -7.43 1.07 7.64
C CYS A 48 -6.01 1.62 7.82
N ILE A 49 -5.63 2.57 6.97
CA ILE A 49 -4.35 3.25 7.05
C ILE A 49 -4.29 4.16 8.28
N GLU A 50 -5.36 4.92 8.54
CA GLU A 50 -5.45 5.80 9.70
C GLU A 50 -5.38 5.02 11.02
N MET A 51 -6.07 3.87 11.14
CA MET A 51 -6.02 3.08 12.37
C MET A 51 -4.62 2.50 12.60
N ALA A 52 -3.90 2.07 11.56
CA ALA A 52 -2.51 1.63 11.68
C ALA A 52 -1.59 2.76 12.18
N LEU A 53 -1.73 3.96 11.60
CA LEU A 53 -0.97 5.14 12.01
C LEU A 53 -1.28 5.57 13.45
N LYS A 54 -2.57 5.62 13.83
CA LYS A 54 -3.02 5.95 15.19
C LYS A 54 -2.51 4.93 16.22
N ALA A 55 -2.37 3.67 15.82
CA ALA A 55 -1.77 2.61 16.63
C ALA A 55 -0.23 2.68 16.71
N GLY A 56 0.42 3.64 16.04
CA GLY A 56 1.86 3.85 16.09
C GLY A 56 2.67 2.94 15.17
N ALA A 57 2.09 2.42 14.09
CA ALA A 57 2.80 1.61 13.11
C ALA A 57 3.70 2.43 12.17
N ALA A 58 4.70 1.77 11.58
CA ALA A 58 5.36 2.19 10.35
C ALA A 58 4.58 1.63 9.15
N VAL A 59 3.88 2.47 8.39
CA VAL A 59 2.90 2.00 7.40
C VAL A 59 3.45 2.06 5.98
N MET A 60 3.33 0.94 5.27
CA MET A 60 3.54 0.84 3.84
C MET A 60 2.22 0.41 3.20
N VAL A 61 1.76 1.14 2.18
CA VAL A 61 0.57 0.75 1.41
C VAL A 61 0.96 0.55 -0.04
N THR A 62 0.44 -0.50 -0.68
CA THR A 62 0.56 -0.66 -2.13
C THR A 62 -0.77 -1.06 -2.75
N SER A 63 -0.90 -0.77 -4.03
CA SER A 63 -2.01 -1.24 -4.86
C SER A 63 -1.47 -1.69 -6.22
N HIS A 64 -2.34 -2.35 -6.98
CA HIS A 64 -2.19 -2.37 -8.42
C HIS A 64 -2.90 -1.15 -9.02
N LEU A 65 -2.43 -0.69 -10.17
CA LEU A 65 -3.14 0.24 -11.03
C LEU A 65 -3.08 -0.31 -12.46
N GLY A 66 -4.23 -0.42 -13.11
CA GLY A 66 -4.32 -0.98 -14.46
C GLY A 66 -3.74 -2.39 -14.58
N ARG A 67 -3.14 -2.67 -15.75
CA ARG A 67 -2.55 -3.98 -16.08
C ARG A 67 -1.18 -3.80 -16.75
N PRO A 68 -0.18 -3.23 -16.06
CA PRO A 68 1.16 -3.09 -16.61
C PRO A 68 1.76 -4.42 -17.07
N THR A 69 2.76 -4.28 -17.93
CA THR A 69 3.66 -5.38 -18.26
C THR A 69 4.68 -5.51 -17.15
N GLU A 70 4.77 -6.69 -16.53
CA GLU A 70 5.72 -6.93 -15.43
C GLU A 70 7.16 -6.65 -15.88
N GLY A 71 7.93 -6.00 -15.00
CA GLY A 71 9.30 -5.58 -15.24
C GLY A 71 9.47 -4.35 -16.12
N THR A 72 8.38 -3.71 -16.54
CA THR A 72 8.40 -2.44 -17.28
C THR A 72 7.57 -1.42 -16.52
N PHE A 73 8.15 -0.26 -16.26
CA PHE A 73 7.46 0.85 -15.63
C PHE A 73 7.18 1.95 -16.65
N LYS A 74 5.92 2.39 -16.74
CA LYS A 74 5.55 3.60 -17.46
C LYS A 74 4.94 4.62 -16.50
N PRO A 75 5.00 5.93 -16.84
CA PRO A 75 4.38 6.97 -16.03
C PRO A 75 2.88 6.73 -15.76
N GLU A 76 2.15 6.15 -16.73
CA GLU A 76 0.72 5.79 -16.60
C GLU A 76 0.44 4.69 -15.58
N ASP A 77 1.45 3.89 -15.22
CA ASP A 77 1.32 2.81 -14.25
C ASP A 77 1.53 3.28 -12.80
N SER A 78 1.97 4.53 -12.61
CA SER A 78 2.37 5.06 -11.30
C SER A 78 1.20 5.30 -10.36
N LEU A 79 1.40 4.98 -9.09
CA LEU A 79 0.54 5.35 -7.97
C LEU A 79 0.75 6.79 -7.49
N GLY A 80 1.56 7.60 -8.17
CA GLY A 80 1.80 9.01 -7.82
C GLY A 80 0.51 9.84 -7.66
N ALA A 81 -0.42 9.71 -8.62
CA ALA A 81 -1.72 10.39 -8.53
C ALA A 81 -2.56 9.90 -7.35
N VAL A 82 -2.51 8.59 -7.07
CA VAL A 82 -3.22 7.94 -5.97
C VAL A 82 -2.67 8.39 -4.62
N ALA A 83 -1.34 8.41 -4.47
CA ALA A 83 -0.66 8.86 -3.26
C ALA A 83 -0.96 10.33 -2.96
N ARG A 84 -0.93 11.20 -3.98
CA ARG A 84 -1.32 12.61 -3.83
C ARG A 84 -2.76 12.73 -3.34
N ARG A 85 -3.70 12.03 -3.97
CA ARG A 85 -5.11 12.08 -3.58
C ARG A 85 -5.35 11.54 -2.17
N MET A 86 -4.68 10.44 -1.80
CA MET A 86 -4.71 9.90 -0.45
C MET A 86 -4.18 10.91 0.57
N GLY A 87 -3.09 11.60 0.24
CA GLY A 87 -2.52 12.65 1.08
C GLY A 87 -3.47 13.84 1.29
N GLU A 88 -4.18 14.27 0.24
CA GLU A 88 -5.23 15.30 0.34
C GLU A 88 -6.36 14.87 1.28
N LEU A 89 -6.82 13.61 1.20
CA LEU A 89 -7.88 13.08 2.06
C LEU A 89 -7.46 12.98 3.52
N MET A 90 -6.21 12.62 3.77
CA MET A 90 -5.67 12.41 5.12
C MET A 90 -5.02 13.66 5.72
N GLY A 91 -4.91 14.76 4.95
CA GLY A 91 -4.23 15.98 5.38
C GLY A 91 -2.73 15.78 5.67
N ARG A 92 -2.06 14.87 4.96
CA ARG A 92 -0.64 14.54 5.19
C ARG A 92 0.09 14.15 3.90
N GLU A 93 1.40 14.28 3.89
CA GLU A 93 2.22 13.84 2.75
C GLU A 93 2.29 12.31 2.68
N VAL A 94 2.18 11.76 1.48
CA VAL A 94 2.30 10.33 1.20
C VAL A 94 3.37 10.15 0.11
N PRO A 95 4.67 10.05 0.49
CA PRO A 95 5.74 9.85 -0.48
C PRO A 95 5.59 8.49 -1.17
N VAL A 96 5.94 8.45 -2.45
CA VAL A 96 5.96 7.22 -3.24
C VAL A 96 7.38 6.65 -3.27
N VAL A 97 7.50 5.35 -3.00
CA VAL A 97 8.77 4.61 -3.02
C VAL A 97 8.75 3.61 -4.18
N ALA A 98 9.64 3.80 -5.14
CA ALA A 98 9.89 2.86 -6.23
C ALA A 98 10.91 1.78 -5.80
N ASP A 99 11.01 0.70 -6.57
CA ASP A 99 12.02 -0.37 -6.40
C ASP A 99 12.12 -0.92 -4.97
N TRP A 100 10.97 -1.04 -4.32
CA TRP A 100 10.84 -1.24 -2.88
C TRP A 100 11.03 -2.69 -2.40
N VAL A 101 11.00 -3.67 -3.32
CA VAL A 101 10.99 -5.11 -2.96
C VAL A 101 12.27 -5.58 -2.28
N ASP A 102 13.37 -4.85 -2.44
CA ASP A 102 14.67 -5.18 -1.82
C ASP A 102 14.93 -4.41 -0.51
N GLY A 103 13.99 -3.56 -0.08
CA GLY A 103 14.06 -2.89 1.22
C GLY A 103 13.41 -1.51 1.22
N VAL A 104 12.72 -1.20 2.32
CA VAL A 104 12.14 0.12 2.57
C VAL A 104 12.36 0.48 4.03
N ALA A 105 12.81 1.71 4.28
CA ALA A 105 12.91 2.25 5.63
C ALA A 105 11.71 3.16 5.90
N VAL A 106 10.88 2.78 6.88
CA VAL A 106 9.73 3.57 7.34
C VAL A 106 9.77 3.60 8.85
N ALA A 107 9.81 4.80 9.44
CA ALA A 107 9.77 4.94 10.89
C ALA A 107 8.33 4.82 11.42
N PRO A 108 8.13 4.39 12.68
CA PRO A 108 6.82 4.44 13.32
C PRO A 108 6.18 5.83 13.22
N GLY A 109 4.89 5.87 12.87
CA GLY A 109 4.13 7.11 12.60
C GLY A 109 4.27 7.66 11.17
N GLN A 110 5.14 7.07 10.34
CA GLN A 110 5.24 7.39 8.93
C GLN A 110 4.35 6.48 8.06
N LEU A 111 3.99 7.00 6.89
CA LEU A 111 3.25 6.29 5.86
C LEU A 111 3.93 6.57 4.52
N VAL A 112 4.15 5.52 3.75
CA VAL A 112 4.64 5.58 2.37
C VAL A 112 3.73 4.78 1.45
N MET A 113 3.59 5.24 0.21
CA MET A 113 2.99 4.45 -0.88
C MET A 113 4.12 3.70 -1.58
N LEU A 114 4.06 2.37 -1.63
CA LEU A 114 4.96 1.57 -2.46
C LEU A 114 4.39 1.53 -3.87
N GLU A 115 5.24 1.79 -4.86
CA GLU A 115 4.85 1.86 -6.27
C GLU A 115 4.15 0.57 -6.76
N ASN A 116 3.36 0.69 -7.83
CA ASN A 116 2.43 -0.31 -8.36
C ASN A 116 3.00 -1.74 -8.34
N CYS A 117 2.41 -2.61 -7.51
CA CYS A 117 2.96 -3.95 -7.29
C CYS A 117 2.99 -4.82 -8.57
N ARG A 118 2.15 -4.55 -9.59
CA ARG A 118 2.12 -5.31 -10.85
C ARG A 118 3.29 -5.01 -11.78
N VAL A 119 4.14 -4.05 -11.44
CA VAL A 119 5.41 -3.83 -12.15
C VAL A 119 6.47 -4.84 -11.71
N ASN A 120 6.30 -5.47 -10.55
CA ASN A 120 7.20 -6.51 -10.06
C ASN A 120 6.99 -7.81 -10.84
N LYS A 121 8.08 -8.37 -11.36
CA LYS A 121 8.05 -9.68 -12.02
C LYS A 121 7.64 -10.76 -11.02
N GLY A 122 6.62 -11.53 -11.36
CA GLY A 122 6.09 -12.61 -10.54
C GLY A 122 4.76 -12.31 -9.84
N GLU A 123 4.30 -11.05 -9.80
CA GLU A 123 3.06 -10.65 -9.12
C GLU A 123 1.85 -11.46 -9.65
N LYS A 124 1.65 -11.54 -10.97
CA LYS A 124 0.50 -12.26 -11.55
C LYS A 124 0.59 -13.78 -11.39
N LYS A 125 1.79 -14.30 -11.15
CA LYS A 125 2.06 -15.74 -11.02
C LYS A 125 2.07 -16.20 -9.57
N ASN A 126 1.84 -15.30 -8.61
CA ASN A 126 2.00 -15.58 -7.19
C ASN A 126 3.40 -16.19 -6.91
N ASP A 127 4.42 -15.58 -7.50
CA ASP A 127 5.79 -16.07 -7.41
C ASP A 127 6.27 -16.09 -5.95
N GLU A 128 6.77 -17.24 -5.51
CA GLU A 128 7.17 -17.44 -4.12
C GLU A 128 8.35 -16.56 -3.72
N ALA A 129 9.31 -16.33 -4.63
CA ALA A 129 10.47 -15.51 -4.34
C ALA A 129 10.07 -14.04 -4.13
N LEU A 130 9.16 -13.53 -4.95
CA LEU A 130 8.59 -12.20 -4.75
C LEU A 130 7.79 -12.11 -3.44
N ALA A 131 6.95 -13.10 -3.15
CA ALA A 131 6.17 -13.12 -1.91
C ALA A 131 7.07 -13.13 -0.66
N ARG A 132 8.17 -13.88 -0.68
CA ARG A 132 9.16 -13.89 0.41
C ARG A 132 9.85 -12.54 0.60
N LYS A 133 10.16 -11.84 -0.50
CA LYS A 133 10.70 -10.48 -0.44
C LYS A 133 9.70 -9.51 0.20
N MET A 134 8.44 -9.52 -0.25
CA MET A 134 7.38 -8.67 0.32
C MET A 134 7.16 -8.96 1.81
N ALA A 135 7.13 -10.23 2.21
CA ALA A 135 6.96 -10.62 3.60
C ALA A 135 8.10 -10.13 4.51
N ALA A 136 9.33 -10.04 4.00
CA ALA A 136 10.48 -9.56 4.78
C ALA A 136 10.40 -8.05 5.12
N LEU A 137 9.60 -7.28 4.37
CA LEU A 137 9.46 -5.84 4.57
C LEU A 137 8.64 -5.48 5.81
N CYS A 138 7.80 -6.39 6.30
CA CYS A 138 6.83 -6.11 7.35
C CYS A 138 6.82 -7.15 8.46
N ASP A 139 6.28 -6.74 9.60
CA ASP A 139 5.97 -7.63 10.72
C ASP A 139 4.50 -8.06 10.67
N ILE A 140 3.64 -7.22 10.09
CA ILE A 140 2.20 -7.46 9.91
C ILE A 140 1.82 -7.18 8.47
N PHE A 141 1.15 -8.15 7.83
CA PHE A 141 0.50 -7.98 6.53
C PHE A 141 -1.01 -7.82 6.71
N VAL A 142 -1.59 -6.84 6.05
CA VAL A 142 -3.03 -6.54 6.05
C VAL A 142 -3.53 -6.58 4.61
N HIS A 143 -4.54 -7.42 4.36
CA HIS A 143 -5.22 -7.49 3.07
C HIS A 143 -6.53 -6.69 3.14
N ASP A 144 -6.53 -5.49 2.55
CA ASP A 144 -7.64 -4.52 2.53
C ASP A 144 -8.05 -4.20 1.07
N ALA A 145 -7.95 -5.20 0.20
CA ALA A 145 -8.22 -5.16 -1.24
C ALA A 145 -9.21 -6.27 -1.62
#